data_AF-A0A0D8HGW6-F1
#
_entry.id   AF-A0A0D8HGW6-F1
#
_cell.length_a   1.000
_cell.length_b   1.000
_cell.length_c   1.000
_cell.angle_alpha   90.00
_cell.angle_beta   90.00
_cell.angle_gamma   90.00
#
_symmetry.space_group_name_H-M   'P 1'
#
loop_
_entity.id
_entity.type
_entity.pdbx_description
1 polymer ?
#
loop_
_entity_poly.entity_id
_entity_poly.type
_entity_poly.pdbx_seq_one_letter_code
_entity_poly.pdbx_strand_id
1 'polypeptide(L)' 'MRTTVEFDKDTAQAIEALRREQHLGMSEAVNELIRRGLVAQVIHPLFRQRTAPLSVSVDVSSVADALEILDGVATR' A
#
# COMPACT_ATOMS: atom_id res chain seq x y z
N MET A 1 -15.32 -4.79 -26.40
CA MET A 1 -14.12 -5.29 -27.11
C MET A 1 -13.86 -6.73 -26.68
N ARG A 2 -13.39 -7.62 -27.56
CA ARG A 2 -13.04 -9.01 -27.20
C ARG A 2 -11.52 -9.13 -27.09
N THR A 3 -11.04 -9.55 -25.93
CA THR A 3 -9.62 -9.74 -25.64
C THR A 3 -9.45 -11.07 -24.93
N THR A 4 -8.42 -11.82 -25.28
CA THR A 4 -8.01 -13.01 -24.52
C THR A 4 -6.91 -12.60 -23.55
N VAL A 5 -7.10 -12.93 -22.27
CA VAL A 5 -6.16 -12.65 -21.20
C VAL A 5 -6.01 -13.91 -20.35
N GLU A 6 -4.81 -14.16 -19.84
CA GLU A 6 -4.55 -15.23 -18.89
C GLU A 6 -4.63 -14.67 -17.46
N PHE A 7 -5.15 -15.47 -16.53
CA PHE A 7 -5.33 -15.08 -15.14
C PHE A 7 -4.55 -16.02 -14.23
N ASP A 8 -3.91 -15.44 -13.21
CA ASP A 8 -3.33 -16.20 -12.11
C ASP A 8 -4.42 -16.93 -11.31
N LYS A 9 -3.99 -17.93 -10.54
CA LYS A 9 -4.90 -18.83 -9.79
C LYS A 9 -5.76 -18.09 -8.76
N ASP A 10 -5.23 -17.04 -8.16
CA ASP A 10 -5.93 -16.19 -7.19
C ASP A 10 -6.98 -15.30 -7.88
N THR A 11 -6.63 -14.73 -9.02
CA THR A 11 -7.50 -13.88 -9.83
C THR A 11 -8.66 -14.69 -10.39
N ALA A 12 -8.41 -15.91 -10.88
CA ALA A 12 -9.47 -16.82 -11.31
C ALA A 12 -10.45 -17.18 -10.17
N GLN A 13 -9.96 -17.39 -8.95
CA GLN A 13 -10.81 -17.63 -7.78
C GLN A 13 -11.67 -16.42 -7.43
N ALA A 14 -11.09 -15.21 -7.47
CA ALA A 14 -11.83 -13.97 -7.21
C ALA A 14 -12.94 -13.74 -8.23
N ILE A 15 -12.67 -14.02 -9.52
CA ILE A 15 -13.67 -13.95 -10.59
C ILE A 15 -14.81 -14.95 -10.31
N GLU A 16 -14.51 -16.21 -10.03
CA GLU A 16 -15.53 -17.24 -9.76
C GLU A 16 -16.37 -16.93 -8.51
N ALA A 17 -15.75 -16.44 -7.44
CA ALA A 17 -16.47 -16.00 -6.24
C ALA A 17 -17.48 -14.89 -6.59
N LEU A 18 -17.03 -13.86 -7.31
CA LEU A 18 -17.89 -12.75 -7.71
C LEU A 18 -19.05 -13.20 -8.62
N ARG A 19 -18.77 -14.11 -9.55
CA ARG A 19 -19.81 -14.70 -10.42
C ARG A 19 -20.86 -15.48 -9.64
N ARG A 20 -20.46 -16.21 -8.59
CA ARG A 20 -21.39 -16.97 -7.74
C ARG A 20 -22.23 -16.05 -6.85
N GLU A 21 -21.62 -15.04 -6.27
CA GLU A 21 -22.28 -14.12 -5.33
C GLU A 21 -23.26 -13.16 -6.02
N GLN A 22 -22.94 -12.71 -7.23
CA GLN A 22 -23.70 -11.68 -7.94
C GLN A 22 -24.33 -12.17 -9.26
N HIS A 23 -24.24 -13.47 -9.54
CA HIS A 23 -24.78 -14.09 -10.77
C HIS A 23 -24.29 -13.44 -12.07
N LEU A 24 -23.05 -12.96 -12.08
CA LEU A 24 -22.46 -12.25 -13.21
C LEU A 24 -21.89 -13.19 -14.28
N GLY A 25 -21.93 -12.74 -15.53
CA GLY A 25 -21.15 -13.32 -16.63
C GLY A 25 -19.63 -13.07 -16.44
N MET A 26 -18.80 -13.83 -17.16
CA MET A 26 -17.33 -13.70 -17.03
C MET A 26 -16.82 -12.29 -17.36
N SER A 27 -17.26 -11.70 -18.47
CA SER A 27 -16.88 -10.34 -18.86
C SER A 27 -17.34 -9.29 -17.83
N GLU A 28 -18.53 -9.47 -17.25
CA GLU A 28 -19.08 -8.56 -16.24
C GLU A 28 -18.27 -8.62 -14.95
N ALA A 29 -17.98 -9.83 -14.47
CA ALA A 29 -17.17 -10.03 -13.27
C ALA A 29 -15.75 -9.45 -13.42
N VAL A 30 -15.10 -9.65 -14.58
CA VAL A 30 -13.78 -9.07 -14.86
C VAL A 30 -13.83 -7.55 -14.85
N ASN A 31 -14.78 -6.95 -15.57
CA ASN A 31 -14.91 -5.49 -15.61
C ASN A 31 -15.23 -4.90 -14.24
N GLU A 32 -16.01 -5.60 -13.42
CA GLU A 32 -16.33 -5.18 -12.07
C GLU A 32 -15.12 -5.18 -11.15
N LEU A 33 -14.30 -6.24 -11.18
CA LEU A 33 -13.04 -6.28 -10.42
C LEU A 33 -12.07 -5.18 -10.87
N ILE A 34 -11.96 -4.93 -12.18
CA ILE A 34 -11.15 -3.83 -12.71
C ILE A 34 -11.63 -2.50 -12.16
N ARG A 35 -12.95 -2.21 -12.21
CA ARG A 35 -13.50 -0.96 -11.67
C ARG A 35 -13.24 -0.81 -10.17
N ARG A 36 -13.41 -1.88 -9.38
CA ARG A 36 -13.08 -1.87 -7.95
C ARG A 36 -11.61 -1.55 -7.71
N GLY A 37 -10.72 -2.13 -8.50
CA GLY A 37 -9.28 -1.85 -8.43
C GLY A 37 -8.92 -0.41 -8.84
N LEU A 38 -9.60 0.16 -9.83
CA LEU A 38 -9.38 1.55 -10.27
C LEU A 38 -9.90 2.58 -9.26
N VAL A 39 -10.98 2.27 -8.55
CA VAL A 39 -11.59 3.14 -7.54
C VAL A 39 -10.94 2.98 -6.17
N ALA A 40 -10.27 1.84 -5.91
CA ALA A 40 -9.57 1.57 -4.66
C ALA A 40 -8.44 2.59 -4.46
N GLN A 41 -8.76 3.73 -3.87
CA GLN A 41 -7.78 4.62 -3.26
C GLN A 41 -7.20 3.87 -2.08
N VAL A 42 -5.91 3.56 -2.15
CA VAL A 42 -5.16 3.19 -0.95
C VAL A 42 -5.21 4.42 -0.05
N ILE A 43 -6.09 4.41 0.94
CA ILE A 43 -6.08 5.40 2.00
C ILE A 43 -4.83 5.13 2.81
N HIS A 44 -3.72 5.73 2.38
CA HIS A 44 -2.55 5.79 3.23
C HIS A 44 -2.94 6.62 4.45
N PRO A 45 -2.77 6.10 5.67
CA PRO A 45 -2.97 6.92 6.85
C PRO A 45 -2.06 8.14 6.71
N LEU A 46 -2.62 9.33 6.98
CA LEU A 46 -1.83 10.56 6.98
C LEU A 46 -0.61 10.35 7.88
N PHE A 47 0.57 10.72 7.37
CA PHE A 47 1.78 10.70 8.18
C PHE A 47 1.55 11.52 9.45
N ARG A 48 1.69 10.88 10.61
CA ARG A 48 1.70 11.54 11.91
C ARG A 48 3.10 11.40 12.48
N GLN A 49 3.84 12.51 12.48
CA GLN A 49 5.14 12.56 13.12
C GLN A 49 4.97 12.23 14.62
N ARG A 50 5.63 11.17 15.08
CA ARG A 50 5.70 10.83 16.50
C ARG A 50 6.96 11.46 17.05
N THR A 51 6.81 12.50 17.86
CA THR A 51 7.93 13.13 18.57
C THR A 51 7.90 12.73 20.03
N ALA A 52 9.08 12.58 20.62
CA ALA A 52 9.28 12.40 22.05
C ALA A 52 10.43 13.31 22.51
N PRO A 53 10.39 13.87 23.72
CA PRO A 53 11.50 14.65 24.25
C PRO A 53 12.70 13.73 24.43
N LEU A 54 13.72 13.90 23.58
CA LEU A 54 14.97 13.14 23.68
C LEU A 54 15.85 13.61 24.85
N SER A 55 15.59 14.80 25.42
CA SER A 55 16.42 15.43 26.46
C SER A 55 17.92 15.49 26.09
N VAL A 56 18.20 15.52 24.79
CA VAL A 56 19.54 15.66 24.21
C VAL A 56 19.58 16.95 23.40
N SER A 57 20.61 17.76 23.60
CA SER A 57 20.97 18.88 22.73
C SER A 57 22.09 18.43 21.81
N VAL A 58 21.84 18.40 20.50
CA VAL A 58 22.87 18.12 19.48
C VAL A 58 23.29 19.44 18.85
N ASP A 59 24.61 19.67 18.74
CA ASP A 59 25.14 20.80 17.98
C ASP A 59 24.89 20.55 16.48
N VAL A 60 24.16 21.47 15.84
CA VAL A 60 23.76 21.38 14.42
C VAL A 60 24.60 22.28 13.51
N SER A 61 25.71 22.81 14.02
CA SER A 61 26.68 23.56 13.20
C SER A 61 27.23 22.71 12.03
N SER A 62 27.21 21.38 12.20
CA SER A 62 27.43 20.38 11.15
C SER A 62 26.28 19.38 11.12
N VAL A 63 25.49 19.40 10.04
CA VAL A 63 24.32 18.51 9.89
C VAL A 63 24.75 17.04 9.75
N ALA A 64 25.89 16.77 9.10
CA ALA A 64 26.39 15.41 8.92
C ALA A 64 26.75 14.76 10.27
N ASP A 65 27.50 15.47 11.11
CA ASP A 65 27.93 14.98 12.43
C ASP A 65 26.72 14.80 13.36
N ALA A 66 25.74 15.72 13.28
CA ALA A 66 24.51 15.62 14.05
C ALA A 66 23.69 14.36 13.68
N LEU A 67 23.62 14.01 12.39
CA LEU A 67 22.91 12.82 11.94
C LEU A 67 23.64 11.52 12.35
N GLU A 68 24.97 11.48 12.25
CA GLU A 68 25.76 10.32 12.69
C GLU A 68 25.55 10.02 14.18
N ILE A 69 25.49 11.06 15.03
CA ILE A 69 25.17 10.93 16.46
C ILE A 69 23.77 10.36 16.67
N LEU A 70 22.76 10.84 15.93
CA LEU A 70 21.37 10.41 16.07
C LEU A 70 21.14 8.97 15.59
N ASP A 71 21.82 8.56 14.51
CA ASP A 71 21.74 7.20 13.98
C ASP A 71 22.40 6.16 14.93
N GLY A 72 23.41 6.58 15.70
CA GLY A 72 24.12 5.72 16.65
C GLY A 72 23.36 5.38 17.95
N VAL A 73 22.35 6.17 18.35
CA VAL A 73 21.61 5.99 19.62
C VAL A 73 20.40 5.05 19.47
N ALA A 74 19.87 4.88 18.27
CA ALA A 74 18.66 4.08 18.02
C ALA A 74 18.88 2.55 17.97
N THR A 75 20.12 2.05 18.12
CA THR A 75 20.48 0.64 17.90
C THR A 75 20.87 -0.12 19.18
N ARG A 76 20.23 0.14 20.33
CA ARG A 76 20.39 -0.74 21.52
C ARG A 76 19.10 -0.95 22.28
#